data_AF-A0A521GS28-F1
#
_entry.id   AF-A0A521GS28-F1
#
_cell.length_a   1.000
_cell.length_b   1.000
_cell.length_c   1.000
_cell.angle_alpha   90.00
_cell.angle_beta   90.00
_cell.angle_gamma   90.00
#
_symmetry.space_group_name_H-M   'P 1'
#
loop_
_entity.id
_entity.type
_entity.pdbx_description
1 polymer ?
#
loop_
_entity_poly.entity_id
_entity_poly.type
_entity_poly.pdbx_seq_one_letter_code
_entity_poly.pdbx_strand_id
1 'polypeptide(L)'
;MFALKLIAFTVLWTAIIYGLNCVVARGAKRVEPKRALVYITAVAMIGVYGEIFLDTIYNAIVGRPLWYYNLLPIHGGFTSAFAPIVWGMYGFHVYLLHDTLNTKWSITRTRHLALIISLEALVLEALLTLSAKPFFGEYLYYYLPSDLWHVTSLQNMPFYFMCGVVIVQVMRRFRREPWFFSALSTFFVGMLVFAF
;
A
#
# COMPACT_ATOMS: atom_id res chain seq x y z
N MET A 1 3.31 -10.59 23.10
CA MET A 1 3.48 -9.11 23.09
C MET A 1 3.65 -8.54 21.68
N PHE A 2 4.45 -9.15 20.80
CA PHE A 2 4.66 -8.65 19.43
C PHE A 2 3.38 -8.54 18.58
N ALA A 3 2.51 -9.56 18.58
CA ALA A 3 1.23 -9.50 17.87
C ALA A 3 0.32 -8.34 18.33
N LEU A 4 0.30 -8.04 19.64
CA LEU A 4 -0.44 -6.90 20.18
C LEU A 4 0.12 -5.57 19.67
N LYS A 5 1.46 -5.45 19.54
CA LYS A 5 2.10 -4.28 18.93
C LYS A 5 1.71 -4.12 17.45
N LEU A 6 1.65 -5.21 16.67
CA LEU A 6 1.18 -5.17 15.28
C LEU A 6 -0.27 -4.71 15.18
N ILE A 7 -1.15 -5.23 16.02
CA ILE A 7 -2.56 -4.83 16.06
C ILE A 7 -2.66 -3.34 16.44
N ALA A 8 -1.99 -2.92 17.51
CA ALA A 8 -1.98 -1.52 17.95
C ALA A 8 -1.45 -0.57 16.87
N PHE A 9 -0.35 -0.94 16.21
CA PHE A 9 0.24 -0.19 15.10
C PHE A 9 -0.73 -0.08 13.92
N THR A 10 -1.37 -1.18 13.53
CA THR A 10 -2.36 -1.21 12.44
C THR A 10 -3.57 -0.34 12.75
N VAL A 11 -4.12 -0.44 13.97
CA VAL A 11 -5.27 0.35 14.40
C VAL A 11 -4.92 1.84 14.44
N LEU A 12 -3.76 2.18 15.01
CA LEU A 12 -3.27 3.56 15.06
C LEU A 12 -3.12 4.14 13.66
N TRP A 13 -2.45 3.43 12.76
CA TRP A 13 -2.23 3.90 11.39
C TRP A 13 -3.52 3.99 10.58
N THR A 14 -4.44 3.06 10.76
CA THR A 14 -5.77 3.14 10.13
C THR A 14 -6.53 4.38 10.61
N ALA A 15 -6.45 4.71 11.90
CA ALA A 15 -7.06 5.92 12.46
C ALA A 15 -6.38 7.20 11.95
N ILE A 16 -5.05 7.22 11.86
CA ILE A 16 -4.28 8.33 11.27
C ILE A 16 -4.68 8.55 9.81
N ILE A 17 -4.72 7.49 9.00
CA ILE A 17 -5.13 7.54 7.58
C ILE A 17 -6.54 8.10 7.44
N TYR A 18 -7.48 7.66 8.27
CA TYR A 18 -8.84 8.18 8.28
C TYR A 18 -8.87 9.67 8.65
N GLY A 19 -8.15 10.05 9.71
CA GLY A 19 -8.03 11.44 10.18
C GLY A 19 -7.46 12.37 9.11
N LEU A 20 -6.34 11.99 8.49
CA LEU A 20 -5.70 12.73 7.39
C LEU A 20 -6.67 12.95 6.23
N ASN A 21 -7.38 11.91 5.81
CA ASN A 21 -8.36 12.02 4.74
C ASN A 21 -9.58 12.88 5.12
N CYS A 22 -10.01 12.88 6.39
CA CYS A 22 -11.04 13.79 6.87
C CYS A 22 -10.58 15.26 6.81
N VAL A 23 -9.32 15.54 7.17
CA VAL A 23 -8.72 16.88 7.08
C VAL A 23 -8.66 17.35 5.63
N VAL A 24 -8.19 16.50 4.70
CA VAL A 24 -8.15 16.81 3.25
C VAL A 24 -9.57 17.05 2.71
N ALA A 25 -10.53 16.24 3.13
CA ALA A 25 -11.95 16.40 2.78
C ALA A 25 -12.57 17.67 3.42
N ARG A 26 -11.98 18.22 4.49
CA ARG A 26 -12.57 19.25 5.38
C ARG A 26 -13.90 18.80 5.99
N GLY A 27 -13.98 17.53 6.37
CA GLY A 27 -15.18 16.94 6.95
C GLY A 27 -15.05 15.43 7.17
N ALA A 28 -15.92 14.88 8.01
CA ALA A 28 -15.94 13.45 8.28
C ALA A 28 -16.37 12.66 7.02
N LYS A 29 -15.62 11.59 6.70
CA LYS A 29 -15.92 10.75 5.54
C LYS A 29 -16.81 9.58 5.91
N ARG A 30 -17.90 9.38 5.17
CA ARG A 30 -18.73 8.17 5.32
C ARG A 30 -18.05 6.99 4.63
N VAL A 31 -17.77 5.93 5.39
CA VAL A 31 -17.19 4.70 4.86
C VAL A 31 -18.31 3.77 4.39
N GLU A 32 -18.26 3.36 3.12
CA GLU A 32 -19.10 2.32 2.54
C GLU A 32 -18.31 1.00 2.53
N PRO A 33 -18.62 0.03 3.41
CA PRO A 33 -17.76 -1.15 3.63
C PRO A 33 -17.49 -1.97 2.37
N LYS A 34 -18.49 -2.16 1.51
CA LYS A 34 -18.33 -2.95 0.27
C LYS A 34 -17.30 -2.33 -0.67
N ARG A 35 -17.33 -1.00 -0.83
CA ARG A 35 -16.36 -0.31 -1.69
C ARG A 35 -14.98 -0.26 -1.03
N ALA A 36 -14.92 0.05 0.25
CA ALA A 36 -13.66 0.04 0.99
C ALA A 36 -12.96 -1.31 0.87
N LEU A 37 -13.69 -2.42 1.02
CA LEU A 37 -13.15 -3.77 0.93
C LEU A 37 -12.51 -4.07 -0.44
N VAL A 38 -13.12 -3.62 -1.54
CA VAL A 38 -12.54 -3.79 -2.89
C VAL A 38 -11.21 -3.06 -3.02
N TYR A 39 -11.12 -1.82 -2.52
CA TYR A 39 -9.86 -1.07 -2.55
C TYR A 39 -8.80 -1.74 -1.68
N ILE A 40 -9.15 -2.09 -0.44
CA ILE A 40 -8.24 -2.74 0.51
C ILE A 40 -7.67 -4.02 -0.10
N THR A 41 -8.53 -4.92 -0.58
CA THR A 41 -8.12 -6.23 -1.08
C THR A 41 -7.41 -6.15 -2.44
N ALA A 42 -7.84 -5.27 -3.34
CA ALA A 42 -7.18 -5.10 -4.63
C ALA A 42 -5.79 -4.45 -4.49
N VAL A 43 -5.66 -3.43 -3.63
CA VAL A 43 -4.36 -2.78 -3.38
C VAL A 43 -3.45 -3.72 -2.60
N ALA A 44 -3.97 -4.50 -1.64
CA ALA A 44 -3.20 -5.56 -1.00
C ALA A 44 -2.66 -6.58 -2.00
N MET A 45 -3.49 -7.03 -2.94
CA MET A 45 -3.08 -7.93 -4.02
C MET A 45 -2.02 -7.28 -4.92
N ILE A 46 -2.29 -6.10 -5.47
CA ILE A 46 -1.37 -5.41 -6.38
C ILE A 46 -0.04 -5.07 -5.67
N GLY A 47 -0.10 -4.68 -4.40
CA GLY A 47 1.07 -4.38 -3.58
C GLY A 47 1.94 -5.61 -3.37
N VAL A 48 1.39 -6.71 -2.83
CA VAL A 48 2.17 -7.92 -2.53
C VAL A 48 2.73 -8.57 -3.80
N TYR A 49 1.92 -8.75 -4.86
CA TYR A 49 2.43 -9.27 -6.14
C TYR A 49 3.45 -8.32 -6.76
N GLY A 50 3.17 -7.02 -6.68
CA GLY A 50 3.99 -5.99 -7.27
C GLY A 50 5.36 -5.88 -6.60
N GLU A 51 5.44 -6.04 -5.28
CA GLU A 51 6.71 -6.08 -4.53
C GLU A 51 7.60 -7.21 -5.00
N ILE A 52 7.07 -8.44 -5.02
CA ILE A 52 7.82 -9.63 -5.45
C ILE A 52 8.29 -9.44 -6.89
N PHE A 53 7.40 -8.99 -7.78
CA PHE A 53 7.71 -8.77 -9.19
C PHE A 53 8.77 -7.68 -9.39
N LEU A 54 8.59 -6.51 -8.75
CA LEU A 54 9.50 -5.39 -8.89
C LEU A 54 10.88 -5.74 -8.38
N ASP A 55 10.98 -6.26 -7.15
CA ASP A 55 12.28 -6.53 -6.56
C ASP A 55 13.02 -7.63 -7.32
N THR A 56 12.29 -8.64 -7.84
CA THR A 56 12.85 -9.65 -8.74
C THR A 56 13.45 -9.04 -10.01
N ILE A 57 12.70 -8.17 -10.69
CA ILE A 57 13.18 -7.52 -11.93
C ILE A 57 14.33 -6.57 -11.63
N TYR A 58 14.19 -5.76 -10.59
CA TYR A 58 15.21 -4.80 -10.19
C TYR A 58 16.51 -5.51 -9.84
N ASN A 59 16.45 -6.59 -9.06
CA ASN A 59 17.62 -7.40 -8.71
C ASN A 59 18.25 -8.06 -9.95
N ALA A 60 17.43 -8.54 -10.90
CA ALA A 60 17.95 -9.09 -12.16
C ALA A 60 18.70 -8.04 -13.01
N ILE A 61 18.30 -6.77 -12.96
CA ILE A 61 18.91 -5.68 -13.76
C ILE A 61 20.10 -5.06 -13.04
N VAL A 62 19.97 -4.80 -11.73
CA VAL A 62 20.93 -4.01 -10.93
C VAL A 62 21.91 -4.90 -10.16
N GLY A 63 21.59 -6.19 -10.00
CA GLY A 63 22.42 -7.16 -9.26
C GLY A 63 22.31 -7.03 -7.74
N ARG A 64 21.32 -6.29 -7.24
CA ARG A 64 20.98 -6.18 -5.80
C ARG A 64 19.48 -5.87 -5.64
N PRO A 65 18.86 -6.24 -4.52
CA PRO A 65 17.48 -5.84 -4.25
C PRO A 65 17.36 -4.34 -4.03
N LEU A 66 16.16 -3.81 -4.18
CA LEU A 66 15.85 -2.39 -3.98
C LEU A 66 15.63 -2.10 -2.49
N TRP A 67 15.00 -3.02 -1.76
CA TRP A 67 14.80 -2.94 -0.32
C TRP A 67 14.88 -4.31 0.34
N TYR A 68 14.91 -4.31 1.67
CA TYR A 68 14.62 -5.48 2.49
C TYR A 68 13.53 -5.16 3.50
N TYR A 69 12.59 -6.08 3.68
CA TYR A 69 11.73 -6.09 4.85
C TYR A 69 12.49 -6.55 6.08
N ASN A 70 12.38 -5.82 7.19
CA ASN A 70 12.91 -6.28 8.48
C ASN A 70 11.82 -6.88 9.36
N LEU A 71 10.58 -6.39 9.23
CA LEU A 71 9.46 -6.86 10.03
C LEU A 71 8.76 -8.05 9.35
N LEU A 72 8.78 -9.22 10.00
CA LEU A 72 8.16 -10.46 9.50
C LEU A 72 8.52 -10.79 8.02
N PRO A 73 9.82 -10.77 7.64
CA PRO A 73 10.23 -11.00 6.27
C PRO A 73 9.89 -12.42 5.82
N ILE A 74 9.46 -12.53 4.57
CA ILE A 74 9.26 -13.78 3.85
C ILE A 74 9.88 -13.63 2.45
N HIS A 75 9.95 -14.71 1.67
CA HIS A 75 10.50 -14.68 0.30
C HIS A 75 11.90 -14.02 0.23
N GLY A 76 12.80 -14.39 1.15
CA GLY A 76 14.16 -13.84 1.20
C GLY A 76 14.26 -12.36 1.60
N GLY A 77 13.18 -11.78 2.13
CA GLY A 77 13.11 -10.38 2.54
C GLY A 77 12.52 -9.43 1.49
N PHE A 78 12.08 -9.96 0.34
CA PHE A 78 11.44 -9.17 -0.73
C PHE A 78 10.04 -8.70 -0.34
N THR A 79 9.34 -9.48 0.48
CA THR A 79 8.04 -9.09 1.04
C THR A 79 7.94 -9.51 2.51
N SER A 80 6.81 -9.21 3.15
CA SER A 80 6.54 -9.50 4.55
C SER A 80 5.20 -10.18 4.74
N ALA A 81 5.08 -11.05 5.74
CA ALA A 81 3.78 -11.56 6.16
C ALA A 81 2.84 -10.43 6.65
N PHE A 82 3.39 -9.26 6.98
CA PHE A 82 2.63 -8.05 7.32
C PHE A 82 2.27 -7.17 6.10
N ALA A 83 2.87 -7.43 4.94
CA ALA A 83 2.64 -6.65 3.71
C ALA A 83 1.16 -6.57 3.29
N PRO A 84 0.34 -7.65 3.37
CA PRO A 84 -1.09 -7.57 3.06
C PRO A 84 -1.84 -6.52 3.89
N ILE A 85 -1.42 -6.34 5.15
CA ILE A 85 -2.02 -5.37 6.07
C ILE A 85 -1.56 -3.95 5.71
N VAL A 86 -0.26 -3.77 5.46
CA VAL A 86 0.32 -2.47 5.06
C VAL A 86 -0.33 -1.97 3.77
N TRP A 87 -0.35 -2.80 2.73
CA TRP A 87 -1.00 -2.48 1.46
C TRP A 87 -2.52 -2.37 1.59
N GLY A 88 -3.13 -3.12 2.50
CA GLY A 88 -4.55 -2.97 2.83
C GLY A 88 -4.87 -1.60 3.44
N MET A 89 -4.05 -1.11 4.38
CA MET A 89 -4.15 0.24 4.93
C MET A 89 -3.98 1.29 3.83
N TYR A 90 -3.02 1.10 2.93
CA TYR A 90 -2.85 1.96 1.77
C TYR A 90 -4.06 1.92 0.83
N GLY A 91 -4.66 0.75 0.61
CA GLY A 91 -5.92 0.61 -0.13
C GLY A 91 -7.06 1.38 0.50
N PHE A 92 -7.17 1.34 1.84
CA PHE A 92 -8.13 2.16 2.56
C PHE A 92 -7.88 3.66 2.40
N HIS A 93 -6.61 4.10 2.44
CA HIS A 93 -6.23 5.48 2.13
C HIS A 93 -6.68 5.87 0.71
N VAL A 94 -6.36 5.06 -0.30
CA VAL A 94 -6.73 5.34 -1.70
C VAL A 94 -8.25 5.38 -1.88
N TYR A 95 -9.01 4.52 -1.19
CA TYR A 95 -10.47 4.58 -1.17
C TYR A 95 -10.99 5.94 -0.71
N LEU A 96 -10.48 6.44 0.41
CA LEU A 96 -10.88 7.73 0.97
C LEU A 96 -10.42 8.88 0.08
N LEU A 97 -9.17 8.86 -0.38
CA LEU A 97 -8.59 9.94 -1.16
C LEU A 97 -9.26 10.07 -2.52
N HIS A 98 -9.49 8.97 -3.24
CA HIS A 98 -10.02 8.98 -4.60
C HIS A 98 -11.41 9.65 -4.67
N ASP A 99 -12.26 9.42 -3.66
CA ASP A 99 -13.54 10.11 -3.56
C ASP A 99 -13.39 11.64 -3.44
N THR A 100 -12.45 12.11 -2.63
CA THR A 100 -12.18 13.55 -2.48
C THR A 100 -11.57 14.16 -3.74
N LEU A 101 -10.61 13.47 -4.37
CA LEU A 101 -10.01 13.91 -5.62
C LEU A 101 -11.05 14.05 -6.73
N ASN A 102 -12.00 13.12 -6.83
CA ASN A 102 -13.03 13.13 -7.85
C ASN A 102 -14.11 14.18 -7.60
N THR A 103 -14.61 14.30 -6.36
CA THR A 103 -15.77 15.15 -6.05
C THR A 103 -15.38 16.61 -5.79
N LYS A 104 -14.32 16.85 -5.02
CA LYS A 104 -13.94 18.20 -4.55
C LYS A 104 -12.95 18.89 -5.47
N TRP A 105 -12.00 18.13 -6.03
CA TRP A 105 -10.93 18.67 -6.89
C TRP A 105 -11.10 18.32 -8.37
N SER A 106 -12.14 17.56 -8.72
CA SER A 106 -12.47 17.17 -10.10
C SER A 106 -11.32 16.50 -10.87
N ILE A 107 -10.40 15.85 -10.15
CA ILE A 107 -9.28 15.12 -10.74
C ILE A 107 -9.76 13.72 -11.13
N THR A 108 -10.06 13.54 -12.40
CA THR A 108 -10.64 12.28 -12.93
C THR A 108 -9.69 11.55 -13.90
N ARG A 109 -8.65 12.22 -14.39
CA ARG A 109 -7.72 11.62 -15.36
C ARG A 109 -6.86 10.57 -14.67
N THR A 110 -6.80 9.36 -15.25
CA THR A 110 -6.07 8.21 -14.69
C THR A 110 -4.60 8.53 -14.39
N ARG A 111 -3.91 9.26 -15.28
CA ARG A 111 -2.50 9.61 -15.10
C ARG A 111 -2.28 10.53 -13.91
N HIS A 112 -3.18 11.49 -13.67
CA HIS A 112 -3.07 12.41 -12.53
C HIS A 112 -3.38 11.67 -11.22
N LEU A 113 -4.42 10.84 -11.21
CA LEU A 113 -4.74 10.00 -10.06
C LEU A 113 -3.59 9.05 -9.73
N ALA A 114 -3.03 8.38 -10.74
CA ALA A 114 -1.89 7.49 -10.57
C ALA A 114 -0.69 8.24 -9.99
N LEU A 115 -0.35 9.42 -10.52
CA LEU A 115 0.76 10.23 -10.01
C LEU A 115 0.56 10.63 -8.53
N ILE A 116 -0.64 11.08 -8.17
CA ILE A 116 -0.97 11.44 -6.78
C ILE A 116 -0.85 10.21 -5.87
N ILE A 117 -1.43 9.08 -6.27
CA ILE A 117 -1.30 7.80 -5.57
C ILE A 117 0.18 7.47 -5.36
N SER A 118 1.01 7.52 -6.40
CA SER A 118 2.44 7.20 -6.29
C SER A 118 3.21 8.10 -5.33
N LEU A 119 2.93 9.40 -5.33
CA LEU A 119 3.55 10.34 -4.40
C LEU A 119 3.12 10.07 -2.96
N GLU A 120 1.82 9.85 -2.74
CA GLU A 120 1.29 9.49 -1.41
C GLU A 120 1.81 8.14 -0.93
N ALA A 121 2.07 7.18 -1.83
CA ALA A 121 2.68 5.90 -1.49
C ALA A 121 4.07 6.09 -0.89
N LEU A 122 4.94 6.89 -1.52
CA LEU A 122 6.28 7.20 -1.00
C LEU A 122 6.21 7.87 0.38
N VAL A 123 5.30 8.84 0.54
CA VAL A 123 5.13 9.56 1.81
C VAL A 123 4.64 8.63 2.91
N LEU A 124 3.57 7.86 2.66
CA LEU A 124 3.01 6.95 3.65
C LEU A 124 3.97 5.81 3.99
N GLU A 125 4.69 5.28 3.00
CA GLU A 125 5.73 4.28 3.23
C GLU A 125 6.84 4.82 4.13
N ALA A 126 7.36 6.01 3.84
CA ALA A 126 8.39 6.64 4.66
C ALA A 126 7.90 6.84 6.11
N LEU A 127 6.67 7.32 6.30
CA LEU A 127 6.10 7.55 7.63
C LEU A 127 5.83 6.23 8.39
N LEU A 128 5.31 5.20 7.71
CA LEU A 128 5.13 3.87 8.28
C LEU A 128 6.47 3.28 8.71
N THR A 129 7.50 3.39 7.86
CA THR A 129 8.85 2.91 8.15
C THR A 129 9.47 3.63 9.35
N LEU A 130 9.37 4.96 9.39
CA LEU A 130 9.87 5.75 10.51
C LEU A 130 9.15 5.46 11.82
N SER A 131 7.83 5.30 11.77
CA SER A 131 7.01 5.01 12.96
C SER A 131 7.15 3.56 13.44
N ALA A 132 7.56 2.63 12.58
CA ALA A 132 7.83 1.25 12.99
C ALA A 132 9.02 1.16 13.97
N LYS A 133 10.05 2.00 13.80
CA LYS A 133 11.25 2.00 14.64
C LYS A 133 10.96 2.12 16.15
N PRO A 134 10.19 3.11 16.65
CA PRO A 134 9.85 3.18 18.07
C PRO A 134 8.91 2.06 18.55
N PHE A 135 8.10 1.44 17.68
CA PHE A 135 7.18 0.36 18.06
C PHE A 135 7.87 -1.00 18.16
N PHE A 136 8.70 -1.31 17.17
CA PHE A 136 9.27 -2.64 16.94
C PHE A 136 10.79 -2.70 17.19
N GLY A 137 11.47 -1.56 17.27
CA GLY A 137 12.93 -1.48 17.41
C GLY A 137 13.68 -1.46 16.08
N GLU A 138 12.97 -1.62 14.97
CA GLU A 138 13.51 -1.74 13.61
C GLU A 138 12.66 -0.99 12.59
N TYR A 139 13.25 -0.65 11.44
CA TYR A 139 12.50 -0.07 10.33
C TYR A 139 11.62 -1.13 9.67
N LEU A 140 10.42 -0.76 9.21
CA LEU A 140 9.54 -1.69 8.50
C LEU A 140 10.22 -2.26 7.23
N TYR A 141 10.82 -1.34 6.47
CA TYR A 141 11.65 -1.60 5.29
C TYR A 141 12.99 -0.90 5.44
N TYR A 142 14.01 -1.40 4.75
CA TYR A 142 15.26 -0.67 4.55
C TYR A 142 15.60 -0.65 3.06
N TYR A 143 15.57 0.53 2.46
CA TYR A 143 15.94 0.73 1.05
C TYR A 143 17.46 0.79 0.92
N LEU A 144 18.04 0.04 -0.03
CA LEU A 144 19.49 0.06 -0.27
C LEU A 144 19.98 1.37 -0.91
N PRO A 145 19.25 1.98 -1.86
CA PRO A 145 19.57 3.33 -2.31
C PRO A 145 19.62 4.31 -1.14
N SER A 146 20.62 5.19 -1.14
CA SER A 146 20.85 6.17 -0.07
C SER A 146 20.02 7.44 -0.19
N ASP A 147 19.05 7.48 -1.11
CA ASP A 147 18.11 8.58 -1.18
C ASP A 147 17.05 8.46 -0.07
N LEU A 148 16.45 9.60 0.28
CA LEU A 148 15.33 9.68 1.24
C LEU A 148 15.59 8.93 2.56
N TRP A 149 16.83 8.95 3.06
CA TRP A 149 17.24 8.33 4.33
C TRP A 149 16.93 6.83 4.46
N HIS A 150 16.94 6.07 3.37
CA HIS A 150 16.69 4.62 3.35
C HIS A 150 15.28 4.20 3.81
N VAL A 151 14.35 5.13 4.03
CA VAL A 151 12.98 4.82 4.47
C VAL A 151 11.99 4.65 3.31
N THR A 152 12.39 5.11 2.13
CA THR A 152 11.75 4.90 0.82
C THR A 152 12.78 5.24 -0.26
N SER A 153 12.45 5.13 -1.55
CA SER A 153 13.33 5.56 -2.64
C SER A 153 12.55 6.10 -3.84
N LEU A 154 13.06 7.17 -4.46
CA LEU A 154 12.57 7.70 -5.73
C LEU A 154 12.65 6.68 -6.86
N GLN A 155 13.54 5.68 -6.74
CA GLN A 155 13.62 4.58 -7.70
C GLN A 155 12.33 3.74 -7.72
N ASN A 156 11.52 3.79 -6.66
CA ASN A 156 10.22 3.11 -6.60
C ASN A 156 9.11 3.86 -7.34
N MET A 157 9.32 5.13 -7.69
CA MET A 157 8.30 6.00 -8.27
C MET A 157 7.74 5.49 -9.61
N PRO A 158 8.53 5.00 -10.59
CA PRO A 158 7.98 4.46 -11.84
C PRO A 158 7.07 3.26 -11.60
N PHE A 159 7.44 2.40 -10.66
CA PHE A 159 6.65 1.23 -10.29
C PHE A 159 5.34 1.62 -9.61
N TYR A 160 5.40 2.51 -8.60
CA TYR A 160 4.20 3.04 -7.98
C TYR A 160 3.27 3.75 -8.97
N PHE A 161 3.80 4.38 -10.01
CA PHE A 161 2.99 4.97 -11.07
C PHE A 161 2.26 3.91 -11.87
N MET A 162 2.95 2.84 -12.29
CA MET A 162 2.33 1.72 -12.97
C MET A 162 1.27 1.04 -12.11
N CYS A 163 1.58 0.75 -10.84
CA CYS A 163 0.60 0.22 -9.88
C CYS A 163 -0.58 1.17 -9.70
N GLY A 164 -0.34 2.48 -9.58
CA GLY A 164 -1.40 3.49 -9.50
C GLY A 164 -2.33 3.46 -10.70
N VAL A 165 -1.80 3.32 -11.92
CA VAL A 165 -2.62 3.13 -13.14
C VAL A 165 -3.45 1.86 -13.04
N VAL A 166 -2.84 0.72 -12.68
CA VAL A 166 -3.53 -0.57 -12.54
C VAL A 166 -4.64 -0.47 -11.49
N ILE A 167 -4.35 0.06 -10.30
CA ILE A 167 -5.32 0.28 -9.21
C ILE A 167 -6.51 1.08 -9.73
N VAL A 168 -6.28 2.24 -10.37
CA VAL A 168 -7.39 3.07 -10.88
C VAL A 168 -8.24 2.33 -11.90
N GLN A 169 -7.64 1.53 -12.79
CA GLN A 169 -8.39 0.74 -13.78
C GLN A 169 -9.19 -0.40 -13.15
N VAL A 170 -8.56 -1.15 -12.23
CA VAL A 170 -9.20 -2.22 -11.45
C VAL A 170 -10.40 -1.65 -10.67
N MET A 171 -10.25 -0.49 -10.03
CA MET A 171 -11.33 0.17 -9.30
C MET A 171 -12.47 0.63 -10.23
N ARG A 172 -12.17 1.08 -11.45
CA ARG A 172 -13.22 1.42 -12.43
C ARG A 172 -13.99 0.20 -12.89
N ARG A 173 -13.29 -0.91 -13.11
CA ARG A 173 -13.87 -2.15 -13.62
C ARG A 173 -14.69 -2.90 -12.56
N PHE A 174 -14.20 -2.98 -11.33
CA PHE A 174 -14.70 -3.94 -10.33
C PHE A 174 -15.65 -3.36 -9.27
N ARG A 175 -16.04 -2.09 -9.41
CA ARG A 175 -17.07 -1.47 -8.54
C ARG A 175 -18.48 -2.03 -8.72
N ARG A 176 -18.76 -2.79 -9.78
CA ARG A 176 -20.09 -3.36 -10.05
C ARG A 176 -20.39 -4.58 -9.17
N GLU A 177 -19.38 -5.41 -8.87
CA GLU A 177 -19.53 -6.64 -8.08
C GLU A 177 -18.48 -6.73 -6.96
N PRO A 178 -18.55 -5.87 -5.93
CA PRO A 178 -17.48 -5.72 -4.95
C PRO A 178 -17.06 -7.01 -4.23
N TRP A 179 -18.03 -7.86 -3.87
CA TRP A 179 -17.78 -9.05 -3.06
C TRP A 179 -16.99 -10.11 -3.80
N PHE A 180 -17.39 -10.43 -5.03
CA PHE A 180 -16.70 -11.44 -5.84
C PHE A 180 -15.24 -11.08 -6.05
N PHE A 181 -14.96 -9.84 -6.45
CA PHE A 181 -13.58 -9.39 -6.69
C PHE A 181 -12.76 -9.27 -5.41
N SER A 182 -13.38 -8.87 -4.30
CA SER A 182 -12.68 -8.84 -3.02
C SER A 182 -12.31 -10.24 -2.56
N ALA A 183 -13.21 -11.22 -2.69
CA ALA A 183 -12.95 -12.62 -2.36
C ALA A 183 -11.84 -13.19 -3.24
N LEU A 184 -11.89 -12.95 -4.55
CA LEU A 184 -10.86 -13.39 -5.49
C LEU A 184 -9.48 -12.79 -5.17
N SER A 185 -9.42 -11.47 -4.92
CA SER A 185 -8.17 -10.79 -4.57
C SER A 185 -7.60 -11.31 -3.25
N THR A 186 -8.47 -11.52 -2.25
CA THR A 186 -8.08 -12.08 -0.95
C THR A 186 -7.54 -13.50 -1.11
N PHE A 187 -8.18 -14.33 -1.93
CA PHE A 187 -7.72 -15.67 -2.23
C PHE A 187 -6.33 -15.67 -2.87
N PHE A 188 -6.09 -14.79 -3.86
CA PHE A 188 -4.78 -14.67 -4.51
C PHE A 188 -3.69 -14.16 -3.56
N VAL A 189 -4.00 -13.23 -2.66
CA VAL A 189 -3.07 -12.79 -1.61
C VAL A 189 -2.75 -13.95 -0.66
N GLY A 190 -3.78 -14.68 -0.21
CA GLY A 190 -3.62 -15.84 0.67
C GLY A 190 -2.73 -16.91 0.06
N MET A 191 -2.91 -17.23 -1.22
CA MET A 191 -2.02 -18.16 -1.92
C MET A 191 -0.56 -17.72 -1.88
N LEU A 192 -0.25 -16.44 -2.12
CA LEU A 192 1.15 -16.00 -2.10
C LEU A 192 1.80 -16.04 -0.72
N VAL A 193 1.02 -15.74 0.32
CA VAL A 193 1.54 -15.71 1.69
C VAL A 193 1.73 -17.12 2.24
N PHE A 194 0.91 -18.10 1.83
CA PHE A 194 0.86 -19.43 2.45
C PHE A 194 1.24 -20.60 1.54
N ALA A 195 1.41 -20.42 0.23
CA ALA A 195 1.73 -21.52 -0.69
C ALA A 195 3.23 -21.88 -0.77
N PHE A 196 4.10 -21.22 0.01
CA PHE A 196 5.54 -21.46 0.03
C PHE A 196 6.11 -21.41 1.45
#